data_AF-A0A3B4X489-F1
#
_entry.id   AF-A0A3B4X489-F1
#
_cell.length_a   1.000
_cell.length_b   1.000
_cell.length_c   1.000
_cell.angle_alpha   90.00
_cell.angle_beta   90.00
_cell.angle_gamma   90.00
#
_symmetry.space_group_name_H-M   'P 1'
#
loop_
_entity.id
_entity.type
_entity.pdbx_description
1 polymer ?
#
loop_
_entity_poly.entity_id
_entity_poly.type
_entity_poly.pdbx_seq_one_letter_code
_entity_poly.pdbx_strand_id
1 'polypeptide(L)'
;MILISYSILLISYYILNSASRTSESLGIESWKRQLELAIAWNRVDIAETEIFTEESQWKSSDLHWAMFSALVGNRPQFVSLLLENGVSLRDFLHEEETLCELYKQLPSGFFLNKLAKRVHSSRSRRQTFGIRLRAHSGQGEMISMTHVMNLYGQNLKIDISFYCMSAALAASKILKKMAAEGSDADEAEDMKELANHYENHAIGVFSQCHNSDEERARKLLVRASPFWGRTTCLRLALEADDKSFVAQSGVQALLTQIWCGELSVDNPVWRVMVCMVFFPLIYTGFLVFRSPLGNWSKLVCLHSSPQVKFYWNIVSYFAFLFLFAVVLMIDFQATPSAGELLLYIWLISLVCEEVRQVRYINMMYINDLWNILDVLSILLFIIGLAFRLTSKLFYAGKVLLCIDFVVFCLRLMAIFTISRTLGPKIIIVRRMMMDMFFFMFLLSIWVVAYGVAKQGILIHNDNRLDWIVRGAVYEPYLIIFGNFPTNIDYTAFNIDSCSMNGTDPLKPKCPVLNENQTPAFPEWLTIIMLCVYLLFANILLLNLLIAIFNFTFQEVQDNTDRIWKFQRYELIKEYHSRPAAPPPFIIFSHLYLFISKLVLRV
;
A
#
# COMPACT_ATOMS: atom_id res chain seq x y z
N MET A 1 13.97 19.78 -46.12
CA MET A 1 14.19 19.74 -44.66
C MET A 1 15.65 20.04 -44.29
N ILE A 2 16.64 19.35 -44.87
CA ILE A 2 18.08 19.60 -44.62
C ILE A 2 18.53 21.02 -45.06
N LEU A 3 18.09 21.48 -46.24
CA LEU A 3 18.38 22.84 -46.73
C LEU A 3 17.77 23.97 -45.87
N ILE A 4 16.65 23.71 -45.20
CA ILE A 4 15.96 24.67 -44.33
C ILE A 4 16.69 24.77 -42.99
N SER A 5 17.17 23.63 -42.45
CA SER A 5 18.00 23.60 -41.25
C SER A 5 19.33 24.32 -41.46
N TYR A 6 19.99 24.11 -42.62
CA TYR A 6 21.24 24.79 -42.98
C TYR A 6 21.08 26.32 -43.17
N SER A 7 19.97 26.76 -43.77
CA SER A 7 19.70 28.20 -43.94
C SER A 7 19.33 28.87 -42.62
N ILE A 8 18.61 28.19 -41.72
CA ILE A 8 18.37 28.69 -40.36
C ILE A 8 19.68 28.79 -39.56
N LEU A 9 20.57 27.79 -39.67
CA LEU A 9 21.92 27.80 -39.09
C LEU A 9 22.74 29.02 -39.58
N LEU A 10 22.79 29.24 -40.89
CA LEU A 10 23.50 30.37 -41.51
C LEU A 10 22.91 31.73 -41.12
N ILE A 11 21.58 31.84 -41.01
CA ILE A 11 20.89 33.07 -40.60
C ILE A 11 21.16 33.35 -39.12
N SER A 12 21.02 32.36 -38.23
CA SER A 12 21.36 32.53 -36.82
C SER A 12 22.84 32.89 -36.62
N TYR A 13 23.74 32.26 -37.38
CA TYR A 13 25.17 32.57 -37.38
C TYR A 13 25.45 34.02 -37.82
N TYR A 14 24.87 34.46 -38.94
CA TYR A 14 25.04 35.84 -39.42
C TYR A 14 24.47 36.87 -38.46
N ILE A 15 23.32 36.59 -37.82
CA ILE A 15 22.71 37.49 -36.85
C ILE A 15 23.55 37.57 -35.57
N LEU A 16 24.10 36.45 -35.07
CA LEU A 16 24.98 36.46 -33.90
C LEU A 16 26.24 37.30 -34.16
N ASN A 17 26.87 37.10 -35.31
CA ASN A 17 28.09 37.82 -35.70
C ASN A 17 27.79 39.30 -36.01
N SER A 18 26.65 39.62 -36.62
CA SER A 18 26.18 40.99 -36.83
C SER A 18 25.83 41.72 -35.53
N ALA A 19 25.20 41.03 -34.57
CA ALA A 19 24.88 41.58 -33.25
C ALA A 19 26.14 41.80 -32.39
N SER A 20 27.19 41.00 -32.61
CA SER A 20 28.51 41.18 -31.98
C SER A 20 29.31 42.33 -32.57
N ARG A 21 29.18 42.62 -33.88
CA ARG A 21 29.97 43.64 -34.59
C ARG A 21 29.43 45.06 -34.47
N THR A 22 28.22 45.24 -33.95
CA THR A 22 27.54 46.55 -33.89
C THR A 22 27.80 47.34 -32.60
N SER A 23 28.57 46.81 -31.65
CA SER A 23 29.01 47.56 -30.46
C SER A 23 30.52 47.45 -30.28
N GLU A 24 31.23 48.56 -30.51
CA GLU A 24 32.62 48.74 -30.12
C GLU A 24 32.73 48.76 -28.59
N SER A 25 32.91 47.60 -27.97
CA SER A 25 33.40 47.49 -26.60
C SER A 25 34.36 46.31 -26.47
N LEU A 26 35.44 46.53 -25.71
CA LEU A 26 36.59 45.63 -25.57
C LEU A 26 36.16 44.17 -25.36
N GLY A 27 36.92 43.22 -25.95
CA GLY A 27 36.57 41.80 -26.18
C GLY A 27 36.01 40.96 -25.02
N ILE A 28 35.93 41.47 -23.79
CA ILE A 28 35.22 40.85 -22.66
C ILE A 28 33.69 40.96 -22.82
N GLU A 29 33.17 42.05 -23.39
CA GLU A 29 31.71 42.21 -23.59
C GLU A 29 31.18 41.40 -24.79
N SER A 30 32.05 41.09 -25.76
CA SER A 30 31.69 40.38 -27.00
C SER A 30 31.28 38.93 -26.76
N TRP A 31 32.11 38.12 -26.10
CA TRP A 31 31.78 36.71 -25.81
C TRP A 31 30.62 36.59 -24.82
N LYS A 32 30.52 37.52 -23.85
CA LYS A 32 29.45 37.54 -22.86
C LYS A 32 28.08 37.68 -23.54
N ARG A 33 27.99 38.61 -24.49
CA ARG A 33 26.76 38.87 -25.26
C ARG A 33 26.46 37.77 -26.27
N GLN A 34 27.48 37.17 -26.87
CA GLN A 34 27.33 35.98 -27.73
C GLN A 34 26.80 34.78 -26.95
N LEU A 35 27.31 34.54 -25.74
CA LEU A 35 26.85 33.46 -24.86
C LEU A 35 25.42 33.72 -24.38
N GLU A 36 25.08 34.96 -24.03
CA GLU A 36 23.72 35.35 -23.65
C GLU A 36 22.72 35.09 -24.79
N LEU A 37 23.08 35.49 -26.02
CA LEU A 37 22.27 35.22 -27.21
C LEU A 37 22.15 33.73 -27.51
N ALA A 38 23.24 32.97 -27.38
CA ALA A 38 23.23 31.52 -27.59
C ALA A 38 22.31 30.81 -26.59
N ILE A 39 22.36 31.19 -25.31
CA ILE A 39 21.47 30.69 -24.25
C ILE A 39 20.00 31.07 -24.55
N ALA A 40 19.75 32.32 -24.94
CA ALA A 40 18.41 32.79 -25.28
C ALA A 40 17.81 32.01 -26.46
N TRP A 41 18.62 31.73 -27.50
CA TRP A 41 18.20 31.00 -28.70
C TRP A 41 18.20 29.47 -28.55
N ASN A 42 18.61 28.93 -27.39
CA ASN A 42 18.75 27.49 -27.15
C ASN A 42 19.66 26.78 -28.17
N ARG A 43 20.77 27.42 -28.56
CA ARG A 43 21.72 26.91 -29.54
C ARG A 43 23.04 26.54 -28.89
N VAL A 44 23.06 25.36 -28.27
CA VAL A 44 24.22 24.80 -27.55
C VAL A 44 25.37 24.53 -28.50
N ASP A 45 25.05 24.07 -29.72
CA ASP A 45 25.98 23.79 -30.80
C ASP A 45 26.86 25.00 -31.13
N ILE A 46 26.24 26.19 -31.20
CA ILE A 46 26.97 27.44 -31.49
C ILE A 46 27.88 27.83 -30.31
N ALA A 47 27.40 27.66 -29.08
CA ALA A 47 28.19 27.97 -27.90
C ALA A 47 29.40 27.04 -27.73
N GLU A 48 29.23 25.75 -27.99
CA GLU A 48 30.30 24.75 -27.96
C GLU A 48 31.37 25.06 -29.01
N THR A 49 30.98 25.37 -30.25
CA THR A 49 31.96 25.56 -31.33
C THR A 49 32.64 26.93 -31.34
N GLU A 50 31.92 28.00 -30.98
CA GLU A 50 32.42 29.38 -31.14
C GLU A 50 32.98 29.98 -29.83
N ILE A 51 32.45 29.55 -28.68
CA ILE A 51 32.77 30.16 -27.39
C ILE A 51 33.70 29.24 -26.60
N PHE A 52 33.37 27.95 -26.49
CA PHE A 52 34.17 26.97 -25.75
C PHE A 52 35.20 26.26 -26.66
N THR A 53 36.12 27.03 -27.22
CA THR A 53 37.24 26.49 -28.00
C THR A 53 38.35 25.93 -27.11
N GLU A 54 39.13 24.96 -27.60
CA GLU A 54 40.24 24.32 -26.85
C GLU A 54 41.31 25.33 -26.36
N GLU A 55 41.39 26.51 -26.98
CA GLU A 55 42.33 27.58 -26.63
C GLU A 55 41.80 28.52 -25.53
N SER A 56 40.50 28.45 -25.20
CA SER A 56 39.84 29.35 -24.25
C SER A 56 40.00 28.86 -22.80
N GLN A 57 40.52 29.73 -21.92
CA GLN A 57 40.60 29.46 -20.48
C GLN A 57 39.55 30.25 -19.71
N TRP A 58 38.67 29.53 -19.02
CA TRP A 58 37.56 30.11 -18.26
C TRP A 58 37.82 30.08 -16.76
N LYS A 59 37.47 31.17 -16.07
CA LYS A 59 37.35 31.17 -14.60
C LYS A 59 35.90 30.89 -14.22
N SER A 60 35.69 30.11 -13.15
CA SER A 60 34.33 29.75 -12.72
C SER A 60 33.46 30.98 -12.42
N SER A 61 34.02 32.07 -11.87
CA SER A 61 33.31 33.32 -11.56
C SER A 61 32.68 33.97 -12.79
N ASP A 62 33.36 33.88 -13.93
CA ASP A 62 32.98 34.61 -15.14
C ASP A 62 31.78 33.94 -15.83
N LEU A 63 31.52 32.68 -15.51
CA LEU A 63 30.44 31.85 -16.05
C LEU A 63 29.24 31.71 -15.10
N HIS A 64 29.31 32.23 -13.87
CA HIS A 64 28.22 32.12 -12.88
C HIS A 64 26.92 32.77 -13.37
N TRP A 65 26.98 33.93 -14.01
CA TRP A 65 25.80 34.60 -14.56
C TRP A 65 25.16 33.78 -15.70
N ALA A 66 25.99 33.12 -16.53
CA ALA A 66 25.54 32.27 -17.63
C ALA A 66 24.88 31.00 -17.10
N MET A 67 25.45 30.41 -16.04
CA MET A 67 24.86 29.29 -15.30
C MET A 67 23.50 29.67 -14.71
N PHE A 68 23.39 30.84 -14.07
CA PHE A 68 22.12 31.33 -13.52
C PHE A 68 21.07 31.52 -14.62
N SER A 69 21.44 32.15 -15.74
CA SER A 69 20.54 32.36 -16.88
C SER A 69 20.08 31.04 -17.52
N ALA A 70 20.99 30.08 -17.68
CA ALA A 70 20.67 28.75 -18.22
C ALA A 70 19.72 27.95 -17.30
N LEU A 71 19.88 28.07 -15.98
CA LEU A 71 19.00 27.43 -14.99
C LEU A 71 17.60 28.05 -14.99
N VAL A 72 17.49 29.39 -15.00
CA VAL A 72 16.20 30.09 -15.07
C VAL A 72 15.47 29.81 -16.39
N GLY A 73 16.23 29.72 -17.49
CA GLY A 73 15.69 29.41 -18.82
C GLY A 73 15.35 27.94 -19.07
N ASN A 74 15.50 27.04 -18.07
CA ASN A 74 15.34 25.59 -18.21
C ASN A 74 16.10 25.01 -19.43
N ARG A 75 17.40 25.32 -19.55
CA ARG A 75 18.27 24.89 -20.65
C ARG A 75 19.28 23.83 -20.18
N PRO A 76 18.91 22.54 -20.05
CA PRO A 76 19.76 21.52 -19.41
C PRO A 76 21.05 21.23 -20.17
N GLN A 77 21.03 21.31 -21.50
CA GLN A 77 22.21 21.08 -22.34
C GLN A 77 23.28 22.17 -22.14
N PHE A 78 22.87 23.43 -21.98
CA PHE A 78 23.78 24.52 -21.62
C PHE A 78 24.37 24.35 -20.21
N VAL A 79 23.58 23.84 -19.26
CA VAL A 79 24.07 23.54 -17.92
C VAL A 79 25.16 22.46 -17.96
N SER A 80 24.98 21.38 -18.74
CA SER A 80 26.01 20.36 -18.92
C SER A 80 27.29 20.96 -19.52
N LEU A 81 27.15 21.71 -20.61
CA LEU A 81 28.28 22.36 -21.30
C LEU A 81 29.07 23.29 -20.36
N LEU A 82 28.38 24.08 -19.53
CA LEU A 82 29.02 24.98 -18.57
C LEU A 82 29.73 24.22 -17.44
N LEU A 83 29.18 23.10 -16.98
CA LEU A 83 29.83 22.24 -15.98
C LEU A 83 31.08 21.56 -16.53
N GLU A 84 31.03 21.08 -17.77
CA GLU A 84 32.16 20.47 -18.48
C GLU A 84 33.30 21.47 -18.71
N ASN A 85 32.96 22.74 -18.97
CA ASN A 85 33.92 23.82 -19.23
C ASN A 85 34.40 24.57 -17.95
N GLY A 86 34.25 23.98 -16.76
CA GLY A 86 34.95 24.43 -15.55
C GLY A 86 34.14 25.27 -14.55
N VAL A 87 32.80 25.30 -14.65
CA VAL A 87 31.96 25.88 -13.59
C VAL A 87 31.92 24.96 -12.36
N SER A 88 32.47 25.44 -11.24
CA SER A 88 32.37 24.77 -9.95
C SER A 88 31.05 25.13 -9.26
N LEU A 89 30.16 24.14 -9.10
CA LEU A 89 28.89 24.31 -8.38
C LEU A 89 29.10 24.72 -6.91
N ARG A 90 30.23 24.34 -6.31
CA ARG A 90 30.56 24.73 -4.94
C ARG A 90 30.79 26.24 -4.83
N ASP A 91 31.52 26.80 -5.80
CA ASP A 91 31.86 28.22 -5.81
C ASP A 91 30.65 29.07 -6.26
N PHE A 92 29.82 28.52 -7.14
CA PHE A 92 28.55 29.14 -7.57
C PHE A 92 27.53 29.25 -6.43
N LEU A 93 27.39 28.21 -5.60
CA LEU A 93 26.41 28.16 -4.51
C LEU A 93 26.94 28.67 -3.16
N HIS A 94 28.14 29.27 -3.13
CA HIS A 94 28.75 29.77 -1.90
C HIS A 94 27.96 30.93 -1.28
N GLU A 95 27.28 31.73 -2.12
CA GLU A 95 26.42 32.83 -1.68
C GLU A 95 24.97 32.35 -1.50
N GLU A 96 24.47 32.33 -0.26
CA GLU A 96 23.08 31.90 0.04
C GLU A 96 22.01 32.72 -0.71
N GLU A 97 22.34 33.97 -1.09
CA GLU A 97 21.45 34.86 -1.85
C GLU A 97 21.16 34.35 -3.26
N THR A 98 22.13 33.71 -3.93
CA THR A 98 21.97 33.18 -5.29
C THR A 98 20.91 32.08 -5.34
N LEU A 99 20.91 31.19 -4.33
CA LEU A 99 19.92 30.12 -4.20
C LEU A 99 18.53 30.71 -3.93
N CYS A 100 18.45 31.73 -3.06
CA CYS A 100 17.19 32.41 -2.79
C CYS A 100 16.62 33.08 -4.05
N GLU A 101 17.47 33.69 -4.87
CA GLU A 101 17.07 34.31 -6.13
C GLU A 101 16.58 33.26 -7.15
N LEU A 102 17.25 32.10 -7.23
CA LEU A 102 16.81 30.99 -8.06
C LEU A 102 15.40 30.49 -7.66
N TYR A 103 15.12 30.40 -6.35
CA TYR A 103 13.80 30.01 -5.86
C TYR A 103 12.69 31.03 -6.21
N LYS A 104 13.02 32.32 -6.38
CA LYS A 104 12.06 33.36 -6.79
C LYS A 104 11.68 33.25 -8.28
N GLN A 105 12.59 32.74 -9.10
CA GLN A 105 12.41 32.60 -10.55
C GLN A 105 11.71 31.29 -10.96
N LEU A 106 11.14 30.53 -10.01
CA LEU A 106 10.41 29.30 -10.33
C LEU A 106 9.22 29.60 -11.26
N PRO A 107 9.02 28.80 -12.32
CA PRO A 107 7.85 28.94 -13.18
C PRO A 107 6.56 28.73 -12.38
N SER A 108 5.48 29.36 -12.82
CA SER A 108 4.17 29.20 -12.19
C SER A 108 3.73 27.74 -12.31
N GLY A 109 3.66 27.05 -11.16
CA GLY A 109 3.33 25.64 -11.06
C GLY A 109 2.71 25.31 -9.71
N PHE A 110 2.22 24.08 -9.56
CA PHE A 110 1.55 23.61 -8.35
C PHE A 110 2.36 23.87 -7.06
N PHE A 111 3.67 23.62 -7.10
CA PHE A 111 4.57 23.83 -5.97
C PHE A 111 4.62 25.31 -5.53
N LEU A 112 4.77 26.23 -6.49
CA LEU A 112 4.80 27.68 -6.22
C LEU A 112 3.48 28.16 -5.63
N ASN A 113 2.35 27.65 -6.13
CA ASN A 113 1.01 27.95 -5.60
C ASN A 113 0.84 27.49 -4.14
N LYS A 114 1.35 26.29 -3.80
CA LYS A 114 1.35 25.82 -2.40
C LYS A 114 2.29 26.63 -1.50
N LEU A 115 3.46 26.98 -2.01
CA LEU A 115 4.43 27.81 -1.29
C LEU A 115 3.82 29.19 -1.00
N ALA A 116 3.21 29.84 -2.00
CA ALA A 116 2.49 31.09 -1.84
C ALA A 116 1.36 30.98 -0.80
N LYS A 117 0.52 29.93 -0.87
CA LYS A 117 -0.54 29.67 0.13
C LYS A 117 0.01 29.54 1.56
N ARG A 118 1.14 28.84 1.76
CA ARG A 118 1.80 28.73 3.09
C ARG A 118 2.39 30.04 3.56
N VAL A 119 2.98 30.83 2.66
CA VAL A 119 3.53 32.16 2.99
C VAL A 119 2.39 33.12 3.40
N HIS A 120 1.25 33.09 2.70
CA HIS A 120 0.08 33.89 3.08
C HIS A 120 -0.54 33.43 4.42
N SER A 121 -0.67 32.12 4.65
CA SER A 121 -1.16 31.56 5.91
C SER A 121 -0.26 31.91 7.11
N SER A 122 1.06 31.84 6.94
CA SER A 122 2.02 32.20 8.00
C SER A 122 2.07 33.71 8.27
N ARG A 123 1.86 34.57 7.26
CA ARG A 123 1.66 36.02 7.45
C ARG A 123 0.38 36.34 8.23
N SER A 124 -0.74 35.67 7.92
CA SER A 124 -2.00 35.84 8.66
C SER A 124 -1.89 35.39 10.13
N ARG A 125 -1.17 34.29 10.40
CA ARG A 125 -0.92 33.78 11.75
C ARG A 125 0.03 34.68 12.57
N ARG A 126 0.95 35.42 11.92
CA ARG A 126 1.79 36.46 12.55
C ARG A 126 1.03 37.73 12.90
N GLN A 127 -0.08 38.04 12.22
CA GLN A 127 -0.93 39.18 12.56
C GLN A 127 -1.93 38.89 13.69
N THR A 128 -2.29 37.62 13.92
CA THR A 128 -3.24 37.22 14.98
C THR A 128 -2.58 36.87 16.32
N PHE A 129 -1.27 36.64 16.35
CA PHE A 129 -0.52 36.46 17.60
C PHE A 129 0.74 37.35 17.57
N GLY A 130 0.65 38.51 18.22
CA GLY A 130 1.81 39.31 18.60
C GLY A 130 2.60 38.59 19.69
N ILE A 131 3.34 37.53 19.32
CA ILE A 131 4.28 36.86 20.22
C ILE A 131 5.64 36.79 19.55
N ARG A 132 6.57 37.51 20.17
CA ARG A 132 8.02 37.50 20.00
C ARG A 132 8.52 36.05 19.85
N LEU A 133 8.96 35.66 18.65
CA LEU A 133 9.69 34.40 18.48
C LEU A 133 11.03 34.52 19.20
N ARG A 134 11.07 34.05 20.46
CA ARG A 134 12.30 33.59 21.09
C ARG A 134 12.71 32.37 20.29
N ALA A 135 13.82 32.47 19.56
CA ALA A 135 14.44 31.35 18.88
C ALA A 135 14.71 30.26 19.92
N HIS A 136 13.86 29.23 19.95
CA HIS A 136 14.18 27.98 20.62
C HIS A 136 15.30 27.33 19.82
N SER A 137 16.52 27.52 20.31
CA SER A 137 17.70 26.70 20.03
C SER A 137 17.37 25.24 20.38
N GLY A 138 16.73 24.54 19.46
CA GLY A 138 16.55 23.11 19.49
C GLY A 138 17.14 22.53 18.21
N GLN A 139 18.44 22.20 18.26
CA GLN A 139 19.16 21.20 17.44
C GLN A 139 18.53 20.76 16.11
N GLY A 140 18.10 21.71 15.29
CA GLY A 140 18.03 21.53 13.85
C GLY A 140 19.42 21.83 13.35
N GLU A 141 20.24 20.79 13.11
CA GLU A 141 21.42 20.94 12.26
C GLU A 141 20.93 21.60 10.97
N MET A 142 21.28 22.87 10.78
CA MET A 142 21.06 23.59 9.53
C MET A 142 21.86 22.80 8.49
N ILE A 143 21.16 22.06 7.63
CA ILE A 143 21.79 21.25 6.59
C ILE A 143 22.38 22.22 5.58
N SER A 144 23.62 22.63 5.84
CA SER A 144 24.43 23.36 4.89
C SER A 144 24.73 22.42 3.72
N MET A 145 24.25 22.81 2.53
CA MET A 145 24.51 22.16 1.24
C MET A 145 26.01 22.15 0.86
N THR A 146 26.90 22.68 1.71
CA THR A 146 28.36 22.61 1.56
C THR A 146 28.93 21.20 1.70
N HIS A 147 28.19 20.26 2.31
CA HIS A 147 28.67 18.87 2.51
C HIS A 147 28.37 17.91 1.36
N VAL A 148 27.47 18.23 0.42
CA VAL A 148 27.15 17.37 -0.73
C VAL A 148 28.33 17.30 -1.72
N MET A 149 29.19 18.33 -1.72
CA MET A 149 30.32 18.45 -2.63
C MET A 149 31.67 18.01 -2.03
N ASN A 150 31.77 17.74 -0.72
CA ASN A 150 33.03 17.32 -0.07
C ASN A 150 33.39 15.84 -0.29
N LEU A 151 32.77 15.17 -1.27
CA LEU A 151 32.89 13.73 -1.51
C LEU A 151 34.07 13.30 -2.40
N TYR A 152 35.01 14.19 -2.74
CA TYR A 152 36.21 13.84 -3.51
C TYR A 152 37.42 13.44 -2.65
N GLY A 153 37.20 12.91 -1.44
CA GLY A 153 38.27 12.50 -0.53
C GLY A 153 37.97 11.22 0.23
N GLN A 154 38.48 10.11 -0.29
CA GLN A 154 38.63 8.76 0.31
C GLN A 154 37.39 7.82 0.32
N ASN A 155 37.59 6.60 -0.19
CA ASN A 155 36.64 5.48 -0.39
C ASN A 155 35.41 5.75 -1.31
N LEU A 156 35.66 6.53 -2.37
CA LEU A 156 34.69 7.18 -3.26
C LEU A 156 33.50 6.35 -3.78
N LYS A 157 33.68 5.12 -4.24
CA LYS A 157 32.65 4.49 -5.10
C LYS A 157 31.36 4.16 -4.35
N ILE A 158 31.45 3.67 -3.12
CA ILE A 158 30.29 3.18 -2.35
C ILE A 158 29.54 4.34 -1.68
N ASP A 159 30.26 5.34 -1.15
CA ASP A 159 29.64 6.51 -0.54
C ASP A 159 28.87 7.32 -1.59
N ILE A 160 29.44 7.51 -2.79
CA ILE A 160 28.73 8.14 -3.90
C ILE A 160 27.47 7.33 -4.25
N SER A 161 27.57 6.00 -4.38
CA SER A 161 26.39 5.16 -4.65
C SER A 161 25.30 5.28 -3.58
N PHE A 162 25.64 5.39 -2.29
CA PHE A 162 24.67 5.62 -1.22
C PHE A 162 23.90 6.93 -1.42
N TYR A 163 24.62 8.02 -1.63
CA TYR A 163 24.01 9.34 -1.77
C TYR A 163 23.15 9.42 -3.02
N CYS A 164 23.63 8.89 -4.16
CA CYS A 164 22.86 8.80 -5.41
C CYS A 164 21.55 8.03 -5.21
N MET A 165 21.57 6.86 -4.57
CA MET A 165 20.35 6.10 -4.29
C MET A 165 19.41 6.85 -3.35
N SER A 166 19.92 7.43 -2.26
CA SER A 166 19.08 8.16 -1.30
C SER A 166 18.43 9.39 -1.94
N ALA A 167 19.15 10.09 -2.83
CA ALA A 167 18.63 11.23 -3.58
C ALA A 167 17.58 10.82 -4.60
N ALA A 168 17.82 9.74 -5.37
CA ALA A 168 16.85 9.23 -6.34
C ALA A 168 15.54 8.79 -5.67
N LEU A 169 15.62 8.07 -4.53
CA LEU A 169 14.44 7.66 -3.77
C LEU A 169 13.72 8.86 -3.12
N ALA A 170 14.47 9.85 -2.64
CA ALA A 170 13.88 11.09 -2.12
C ALA A 170 13.17 11.88 -3.23
N ALA A 171 13.74 11.95 -4.43
CA ALA A 171 13.13 12.56 -5.60
C ALA A 171 11.83 11.83 -5.99
N SER A 172 11.86 10.48 -6.07
CA SER A 172 10.66 9.66 -6.31
C SER A 172 9.55 9.99 -5.30
N LYS A 173 9.89 10.05 -4.00
CA LYS A 173 8.95 10.39 -2.93
C LYS A 173 8.32 11.77 -3.13
N ILE A 174 9.14 12.78 -3.41
CA ILE A 174 8.68 14.17 -3.58
C ILE A 174 7.75 14.25 -4.80
N LEU A 175 8.15 13.67 -5.93
CA LEU A 175 7.37 13.66 -7.16
C LEU A 175 6.02 12.94 -6.99
N LYS A 176 6.01 11.71 -6.42
CA LYS A 176 4.77 10.96 -6.16
C LYS A 176 3.83 11.70 -5.20
N LYS A 177 4.38 12.39 -4.19
CA LYS A 177 3.56 13.21 -3.27
C LYS A 177 3.03 14.48 -3.93
N MET A 178 3.80 15.13 -4.79
CA MET A 178 3.31 16.28 -5.56
C MET A 178 2.23 15.86 -6.55
N ALA A 179 2.41 14.75 -7.27
CA ALA A 179 1.41 14.20 -8.18
C ALA A 179 0.09 13.86 -7.48
N ALA A 180 0.15 13.29 -6.28
CA ALA A 180 -1.04 12.94 -5.50
C ALA A 180 -1.85 14.15 -4.99
N GLU A 181 -1.20 15.32 -4.86
CA GLU A 181 -1.84 16.54 -4.37
C GLU A 181 -2.17 17.53 -5.51
N GLY A 182 -1.62 17.30 -6.72
CA GLY A 182 -1.83 18.11 -7.91
C GLY A 182 -3.29 18.10 -8.37
N SER A 183 -3.73 19.22 -8.94
CA SER A 183 -5.06 19.34 -9.56
C SER A 183 -5.09 18.77 -10.98
N ASP A 184 -4.00 18.95 -11.72
CA ASP A 184 -3.92 18.65 -13.14
C ASP A 184 -3.44 17.21 -13.36
N ALA A 185 -4.29 16.41 -14.03
CA ALA A 185 -4.05 14.99 -14.21
C ALA A 185 -2.82 14.70 -15.10
N ASP A 186 -2.61 15.53 -16.12
CA ASP A 186 -1.49 15.39 -17.05
C ASP A 186 -0.15 15.69 -16.36
N GLU A 187 -0.05 16.81 -15.61
CA GLU A 187 1.14 17.11 -14.81
C GLU A 187 1.41 16.03 -13.75
N ALA A 188 0.35 15.48 -13.15
CA ALA A 188 0.47 14.40 -12.18
C ALA A 188 1.00 13.11 -12.80
N GLU A 189 0.67 12.82 -14.06
CA GLU A 189 1.18 11.65 -14.76
C GLU A 189 2.65 11.83 -15.17
N ASP A 190 3.02 12.99 -15.71
CA ASP A 190 4.42 13.34 -16.02
C ASP A 190 5.32 13.22 -14.77
N MET A 191 4.83 13.70 -13.61
CA MET A 191 5.54 13.58 -12.33
C MET A 191 5.70 12.12 -11.89
N LYS A 192 4.71 11.26 -12.12
CA LYS A 192 4.81 9.82 -11.81
C LYS A 192 5.79 9.11 -12.75
N GLU A 193 5.77 9.43 -14.03
CA GLU A 193 6.73 8.88 -15.00
C GLU A 193 8.17 9.25 -14.61
N LEU A 194 8.41 10.51 -14.26
CA LEU A 194 9.70 10.96 -13.78
C LEU A 194 10.09 10.29 -12.44
N ALA A 195 9.14 10.06 -11.54
CA ALA A 195 9.39 9.32 -10.31
C ALA A 195 9.81 7.88 -10.59
N ASN A 196 9.13 7.19 -11.52
CA ASN A 196 9.47 5.84 -11.94
C ASN A 196 10.86 5.79 -12.61
N HIS A 197 11.24 6.83 -13.36
CA HIS A 197 12.58 6.96 -13.92
C HIS A 197 13.65 7.02 -12.82
N TYR A 198 13.46 7.81 -11.75
CA TYR A 198 14.38 7.84 -10.61
C TYR A 198 14.39 6.52 -9.82
N GLU A 199 13.24 5.86 -9.66
CA GLU A 199 13.15 4.53 -9.04
C GLU A 199 14.00 3.51 -9.82
N ASN A 200 13.90 3.50 -11.15
CA ASN A 200 14.70 2.62 -12.02
C ASN A 200 16.21 2.92 -11.95
N HIS A 201 16.60 4.19 -11.83
CA HIS A 201 18.00 4.57 -11.62
C HIS A 201 18.54 4.06 -10.28
N ALA A 202 17.76 4.20 -9.19
CA ALA A 202 18.12 3.66 -7.89
C ALA A 202 18.28 2.13 -7.92
N ILE A 203 17.38 1.43 -8.63
CA ILE A 203 17.42 -0.01 -8.88
C ILE A 203 18.72 -0.40 -9.60
N GLY A 204 19.08 0.33 -10.66
CA GLY A 204 20.29 0.12 -11.43
C GLY A 204 21.55 0.24 -10.57
N VAL A 205 21.69 1.34 -9.83
CA VAL A 205 22.84 1.57 -8.93
C VAL A 205 22.92 0.51 -7.84
N PHE A 206 21.79 0.16 -7.21
CA PHE A 206 21.75 -0.87 -6.18
C PHE A 206 22.15 -2.25 -6.72
N SER A 207 21.66 -2.63 -7.90
CA SER A 207 21.97 -3.91 -8.52
C SER A 207 23.47 -4.06 -8.80
N GLN A 208 24.13 -3.01 -9.30
CA GLN A 208 25.57 -3.00 -9.51
C GLN A 208 26.36 -3.12 -8.19
N CYS A 209 25.91 -2.42 -7.14
CA CYS A 209 26.51 -2.53 -5.81
C CYS A 209 26.35 -3.94 -5.23
N HIS A 210 25.17 -4.54 -5.37
CA HIS A 210 24.85 -5.87 -4.87
C HIS A 210 25.67 -6.95 -5.58
N ASN A 211 25.80 -6.86 -6.91
CA ASN A 211 26.63 -7.79 -7.70
C ASN A 211 28.13 -7.66 -7.36
N SER A 212 28.57 -6.50 -6.85
CA SER A 212 29.96 -6.29 -6.47
C SER A 212 30.27 -6.86 -5.07
N ASP A 213 29.43 -6.56 -4.08
CA ASP A 213 29.56 -7.05 -2.71
C ASP A 213 28.19 -7.02 -2.02
N GLU A 214 27.61 -8.21 -1.82
CA GLU A 214 26.27 -8.36 -1.23
C GLU A 214 26.19 -7.79 0.19
N GLU A 215 27.21 -8.02 1.02
CA GLU A 215 27.18 -7.66 2.44
C GLU A 215 27.40 -6.15 2.65
N ARG A 216 28.21 -5.51 1.81
CA ARG A 216 28.32 -4.04 1.79
C ARG A 216 27.06 -3.38 1.26
N ALA A 217 26.48 -3.89 0.16
CA ALA A 217 25.22 -3.38 -0.39
C ALA A 217 24.09 -3.46 0.64
N ARG A 218 24.06 -4.51 1.45
CA ARG A 218 23.11 -4.67 2.54
C ARG A 218 23.27 -3.62 3.64
N LYS A 219 24.51 -3.34 4.07
CA LYS A 219 24.80 -2.28 5.06
C LYS A 219 24.40 -0.89 4.55
N LEU A 220 24.50 -0.68 3.24
CA LEU A 220 24.11 0.55 2.55
C LEU A 220 22.63 0.91 2.78
N LEU A 221 21.74 -0.07 2.70
CA LEU A 221 20.28 0.14 2.84
C LEU A 221 19.86 0.56 4.25
N VAL A 222 20.62 0.14 5.27
CA VAL A 222 20.33 0.38 6.70
C VAL A 222 21.04 1.64 7.21
N ARG A 223 22.04 2.14 6.48
CA ARG A 223 22.73 3.38 6.82
C ARG A 223 21.76 4.58 6.80
N ALA A 224 21.84 5.42 7.82
CA ALA A 224 21.09 6.66 7.89
C ALA A 224 21.80 7.77 7.10
N SER A 225 21.06 8.44 6.21
CA SER A 225 21.57 9.57 5.44
C SER A 225 21.45 10.86 6.25
N PRO A 226 22.55 11.63 6.43
CA PRO A 226 22.48 12.92 7.12
C PRO A 226 21.69 13.97 6.34
N PHE A 227 21.65 13.88 5.01
CA PHE A 227 21.04 14.90 4.14
C PHE A 227 19.50 14.87 4.14
N TRP A 228 18.90 13.70 4.38
CA TRP A 228 17.46 13.50 4.30
C TRP A 228 16.85 13.23 5.69
N GLY A 229 17.21 14.04 6.69
CA GLY A 229 16.60 13.98 8.04
C GLY A 229 16.93 12.69 8.82
N ARG A 230 18.14 12.15 8.65
CA ARG A 230 18.59 10.89 9.29
C ARG A 230 17.70 9.68 8.95
N THR A 231 17.16 9.65 7.74
CA THR A 231 16.36 8.52 7.23
C THR A 231 17.22 7.51 6.48
N THR A 232 16.78 6.25 6.42
CA THR A 232 17.46 5.17 5.68
C THR A 232 16.93 5.07 4.26
N CYS A 233 17.73 4.55 3.32
CA CYS A 233 17.29 4.32 1.93
C CYS A 233 16.06 3.42 1.87
N LEU A 234 16.03 2.34 2.67
CA LEU A 234 14.87 1.45 2.73
C LEU A 234 13.61 2.20 3.18
N ARG A 235 13.71 3.06 4.21
CA ARG A 235 12.58 3.85 4.70
C ARG A 235 12.08 4.87 3.68
N LEU A 236 12.98 5.52 2.95
CA LEU A 236 12.62 6.44 1.87
C LEU A 236 11.82 5.74 0.77
N ALA A 237 12.31 4.58 0.30
CA ALA A 237 11.63 3.79 -0.73
C ALA A 237 10.20 3.37 -0.30
N LEU A 238 10.03 2.99 0.96
CA LEU A 238 8.74 2.58 1.50
C LEU A 238 7.77 3.75 1.67
N GLU A 239 8.24 4.89 2.15
CA GLU A 239 7.43 6.11 2.26
C GLU A 239 7.06 6.70 0.89
N ALA A 240 7.80 6.34 -0.15
CA ALA A 240 7.55 6.68 -1.56
C ALA A 240 6.63 5.69 -2.29
N ASP A 241 6.28 4.54 -1.70
CA ASP A 241 5.60 3.42 -2.38
C ASP A 241 6.38 2.88 -3.61
N ASP A 242 7.71 2.81 -3.51
CA ASP A 242 8.61 2.28 -4.56
C ASP A 242 8.63 0.73 -4.56
N LYS A 243 7.56 0.12 -5.07
CA LYS A 243 7.35 -1.34 -5.06
C LYS A 243 8.43 -2.12 -5.82
N SER A 244 8.95 -1.56 -6.91
CA SER A 244 9.92 -2.23 -7.78
C SER A 244 11.29 -2.30 -7.10
N PHE A 245 11.68 -1.22 -6.42
CA PHE A 245 12.92 -1.19 -5.63
C PHE A 245 12.88 -2.19 -4.48
N VAL A 246 11.79 -2.23 -3.71
CA VAL A 246 11.65 -3.17 -2.58
C VAL A 246 11.56 -4.63 -3.05
N ALA A 247 11.06 -4.88 -4.25
CA ALA A 247 10.97 -6.22 -4.83
C ALA A 247 12.32 -6.81 -5.30
N GLN A 248 13.40 -6.02 -5.35
CA GLN A 248 14.72 -6.50 -5.73
C GLN A 248 15.22 -7.61 -4.80
N SER A 249 15.95 -8.59 -5.37
CA SER A 249 16.48 -9.76 -4.63
C SER A 249 17.35 -9.37 -3.44
N GLY A 250 18.27 -8.40 -3.61
CA GLY A 250 19.15 -7.95 -2.53
C GLY A 250 18.40 -7.30 -1.35
N VAL A 251 17.34 -6.54 -1.63
CA VAL A 251 16.47 -5.99 -0.58
C VAL A 251 15.71 -7.11 0.12
N GLN A 252 15.15 -8.06 -0.64
CA GLN A 252 14.42 -9.20 -0.08
C GLN A 252 15.33 -10.14 0.74
N ALA A 253 16.60 -10.27 0.39
CA ALA A 253 17.60 -11.00 1.17
C ALA A 253 17.83 -10.31 2.53
N LEU A 254 17.99 -8.98 2.54
CA LEU A 254 18.06 -8.19 3.78
C LEU A 254 16.81 -8.38 4.65
N LEU A 255 15.62 -8.32 4.05
CA LEU A 255 14.35 -8.52 4.78
C LEU A 255 14.24 -9.94 5.36
N THR A 256 14.70 -10.94 4.61
CA THR A 256 14.73 -12.33 5.09
C THR A 256 15.67 -12.48 6.29
N GLN A 257 16.82 -11.80 6.25
CA GLN A 257 17.74 -11.79 7.37
C GLN A 257 17.17 -11.09 8.60
N ILE A 258 16.50 -9.94 8.43
CA ILE A 258 15.81 -9.25 9.53
C ILE A 258 14.72 -10.15 10.13
N TRP A 259 14.01 -10.90 9.27
CA TRP A 259 12.98 -11.84 9.69
C TRP A 259 13.52 -13.01 10.52
N CYS A 260 14.63 -13.62 10.10
CA CYS A 260 15.29 -14.70 10.85
C CYS A 260 15.99 -14.19 12.12
N GLY A 261 16.36 -12.91 12.18
CA GLY A 261 17.02 -12.31 13.33
C GLY A 261 18.45 -12.84 13.51
N GLU A 262 18.76 -13.38 14.68
CA GLU A 262 20.07 -13.97 14.99
C GLU A 262 20.24 -15.42 14.48
N LEU A 263 19.17 -16.04 13.95
CA LEU A 263 19.24 -17.35 13.31
C LEU A 263 19.86 -17.21 11.92
N SER A 264 20.67 -18.20 11.52
CA SER A 264 21.12 -18.28 10.12
C SER A 264 19.93 -18.49 9.18
N VAL A 265 19.99 -17.88 8.00
CA VAL A 265 18.98 -18.00 6.94
C VAL A 265 18.94 -19.43 6.36
N ASP A 266 20.03 -20.19 6.50
CA ASP A 266 20.15 -21.57 5.98
C ASP A 266 19.30 -22.59 6.75
N ASN A 267 18.76 -22.20 7.91
CA ASN A 267 17.93 -23.11 8.70
C ASN A 267 16.59 -23.34 7.99
N PRO A 268 16.25 -24.57 7.59
CA PRO A 268 14.95 -24.85 7.02
C PRO A 268 13.86 -24.66 8.08
N VAL A 269 12.70 -24.15 7.64
CA VAL A 269 11.57 -23.78 8.52
C VAL A 269 11.17 -24.92 9.47
N TRP A 270 11.12 -26.16 9.00
CA TRP A 270 10.72 -27.31 9.83
C TRP A 270 11.64 -27.53 11.03
N ARG A 271 12.95 -27.25 10.92
CA ARG A 271 13.87 -27.37 12.05
C ARG A 271 13.56 -26.35 13.14
N VAL A 272 13.21 -25.13 12.73
CA VAL A 272 12.79 -24.07 13.64
C VAL A 272 11.49 -24.49 14.36
N MET A 273 10.51 -25.02 13.64
CA MET A 273 9.23 -25.48 14.23
C MET A 273 9.43 -26.61 15.25
N VAL A 274 10.30 -27.59 14.95
CA VAL A 274 10.63 -28.67 15.90
C VAL A 274 11.28 -28.11 17.16
N CYS A 275 12.18 -27.13 17.04
CA CYS A 275 12.82 -26.49 18.19
C CYS A 275 11.88 -25.60 19.01
N MET A 276 10.79 -25.08 18.43
CA MET A 276 9.78 -24.36 19.19
C MET A 276 9.03 -25.29 20.15
N VAL A 277 8.70 -26.50 19.69
CA VAL A 277 7.99 -27.50 20.50
C VAL A 277 8.95 -28.14 21.50
N PHE A 278 10.17 -28.45 21.07
CA PHE A 278 11.20 -29.11 21.87
C PHE A 278 12.41 -28.19 22.07
N PHE A 279 12.28 -27.21 22.96
CA PHE A 279 13.34 -26.23 23.27
C PHE A 279 14.70 -26.83 23.68
N PRO A 280 14.83 -28.03 24.29
CA PRO A 280 16.14 -28.58 24.62
C PRO A 280 17.02 -28.89 23.39
N LEU A 281 16.43 -29.08 22.21
CA LEU A 281 17.17 -29.34 20.96
C LEU A 281 18.01 -28.14 20.48
N ILE A 282 17.80 -26.96 21.05
CA ILE A 282 18.60 -25.76 20.76
C ILE A 282 20.06 -25.98 21.22
N TYR A 283 20.25 -26.72 22.32
CA TYR A 283 21.57 -26.93 22.91
C TYR A 283 22.41 -27.97 22.16
N THR A 284 21.77 -28.83 21.36
CA THR A 284 22.44 -29.92 20.62
C THR A 284 23.03 -29.48 19.28
N GLY A 285 22.97 -28.17 18.95
CA GLY A 285 23.49 -27.64 17.69
C GLY A 285 22.60 -27.89 16.48
N PHE A 286 21.33 -28.28 16.69
CA PHE A 286 20.37 -28.54 15.62
C PHE A 286 20.01 -27.29 14.79
N LEU A 287 20.14 -26.10 15.41
CA LEU A 287 19.97 -24.79 14.77
C LEU A 287 21.31 -24.06 14.68
N VAL A 288 21.58 -23.48 13.50
CA VAL A 288 22.76 -22.66 13.25
C VAL A 288 22.46 -21.20 13.57
N PHE A 289 23.26 -20.60 14.46
CA PHE A 289 23.18 -19.17 14.82
C PHE A 289 24.26 -18.37 14.07
N ARG A 290 23.98 -17.09 13.82
CA ARG A 290 24.91 -16.21 13.12
C ARG A 290 26.17 -15.86 13.92
N SER A 291 26.02 -15.78 15.24
CA SER A 291 27.10 -15.44 16.16
C SER A 291 27.22 -16.52 17.24
N PRO A 292 28.44 -16.81 17.76
CA PRO A 292 28.58 -17.70 18.90
C PRO A 292 27.94 -17.05 20.14
N LEU A 293 26.88 -17.68 20.66
CA LEU A 293 26.09 -17.20 21.80
C LEU A 293 26.19 -18.18 22.98
N GLY A 294 26.08 -17.66 24.21
CA GLY A 294 25.94 -18.47 25.42
C GLY A 294 24.62 -19.25 25.47
N ASN A 295 24.54 -20.29 26.30
CA ASN A 295 23.38 -21.20 26.34
C ASN A 295 22.04 -20.47 26.63
N TRP A 296 21.99 -19.59 27.63
CA TRP A 296 20.78 -18.82 27.92
C TRP A 296 20.47 -17.78 26.84
N SER A 297 21.50 -17.14 26.30
CA SER A 297 21.37 -16.16 25.22
C SER A 297 20.79 -16.79 23.95
N LYS A 298 21.12 -18.06 23.62
CA LYS A 298 20.54 -18.78 22.48
C LYS A 298 19.02 -18.89 22.58
N LEU A 299 18.49 -19.25 23.76
CA LEU A 299 17.06 -19.40 23.97
C LEU A 299 16.34 -18.04 23.89
N VAL A 300 16.90 -17.00 24.51
CA VAL A 300 16.36 -15.63 24.42
C VAL A 300 16.37 -15.13 22.98
N CYS A 301 17.46 -15.33 22.24
CA CYS A 301 17.57 -14.95 20.83
C CYS A 301 16.57 -15.69 19.94
N LEU A 302 16.30 -16.98 20.20
CA LEU A 302 15.29 -17.74 19.47
C LEU A 302 13.90 -17.10 19.65
N HIS A 303 13.45 -16.92 20.88
CA HIS A 303 12.12 -16.35 21.15
C HIS A 303 12.02 -14.85 20.81
N SER A 304 13.15 -14.15 20.69
CA SER A 304 13.20 -12.75 20.25
C SER A 304 13.11 -12.60 18.73
N SER A 305 13.38 -13.66 17.96
CA SER A 305 13.34 -13.62 16.49
C SER A 305 11.91 -13.37 15.97
N PRO A 306 11.70 -12.44 15.02
CA PRO A 306 10.38 -12.15 14.44
C PRO A 306 9.70 -13.38 13.84
N GLN A 307 10.47 -14.25 13.17
CA GLN A 307 9.98 -15.51 12.62
C GLN A 307 9.35 -16.39 13.71
N VAL A 308 9.99 -16.50 14.87
CA VAL A 308 9.51 -17.35 15.97
C VAL A 308 8.27 -16.74 16.62
N LYS A 309 8.26 -15.42 16.85
CA LYS A 309 7.09 -14.68 17.34
C LYS A 309 5.87 -14.90 16.43
N PHE A 310 6.07 -14.87 15.12
CA PHE A 310 5.02 -15.08 14.14
C PHE A 310 4.38 -16.47 14.25
N TYR A 311 5.18 -17.53 14.30
CA TYR A 311 4.64 -18.89 14.45
C TYR A 311 3.94 -19.11 15.79
N TRP A 312 4.50 -18.59 16.89
CA TRP A 312 3.80 -18.63 18.18
C TRP A 312 2.48 -17.87 18.17
N ASN A 313 2.42 -16.73 17.47
CA ASN A 313 1.18 -15.98 17.30
C ASN A 313 0.14 -16.77 16.49
N ILE A 314 0.55 -17.46 15.41
CA ILE A 314 -0.36 -18.35 14.66
C ILE A 314 -0.90 -19.47 15.54
N VAL A 315 -0.01 -20.20 16.23
CA VAL A 315 -0.40 -21.33 17.09
C VAL A 315 -1.36 -20.88 18.19
N SER A 316 -1.04 -19.75 18.83
CA SER A 316 -1.91 -19.08 19.80
C SER A 316 -3.26 -18.73 19.19
N TYR A 317 -3.30 -18.14 18.00
CA TYR A 317 -4.55 -17.74 17.36
C TYR A 317 -5.44 -18.93 16.99
N PHE A 318 -4.86 -20.04 16.51
CA PHE A 318 -5.61 -21.29 16.30
C PHE A 318 -6.14 -21.88 17.61
N ALA A 319 -5.35 -21.83 18.68
CA ALA A 319 -5.81 -22.25 20.01
C ALA A 319 -6.95 -21.36 20.53
N PHE A 320 -6.89 -20.05 20.28
CA PHE A 320 -7.98 -19.11 20.58
C PHE A 320 -9.26 -19.48 19.83
N LEU A 321 -9.21 -19.70 18.52
CA LEU A 321 -10.38 -20.08 17.73
C LEU A 321 -10.95 -21.43 18.16
N PHE A 322 -10.08 -22.39 18.46
CA PHE A 322 -10.49 -23.70 18.97
C PHE A 322 -11.19 -23.57 20.32
N LEU A 323 -10.61 -22.82 21.27
CA LEU A 323 -11.24 -22.55 22.56
C LEU A 323 -12.57 -21.82 22.39
N PHE A 324 -12.63 -20.81 21.52
CA PHE A 324 -13.86 -20.05 21.26
C PHE A 324 -14.96 -20.95 20.70
N ALA A 325 -14.62 -21.84 19.76
CA ALA A 325 -15.55 -22.83 19.21
C ALA A 325 -16.06 -23.82 20.27
N VAL A 326 -15.17 -24.35 21.11
CA VAL A 326 -15.53 -25.25 22.22
C VAL A 326 -16.48 -24.56 23.21
N VAL A 327 -16.17 -23.32 23.59
CA VAL A 327 -17.01 -22.52 24.49
C VAL A 327 -18.39 -22.26 23.89
N LEU A 328 -18.50 -21.91 22.60
CA LEU A 328 -19.78 -21.62 21.95
C LEU A 328 -20.66 -22.86 21.76
N MET A 329 -20.06 -24.01 21.47
CA MET A 329 -20.78 -25.24 21.15
C MET A 329 -21.08 -26.10 22.38
N ILE A 330 -20.15 -26.21 23.34
CA ILE A 330 -20.21 -27.18 24.45
C ILE A 330 -20.56 -26.48 25.77
N ASP A 331 -19.84 -25.43 26.14
CA ASP A 331 -19.82 -24.90 27.51
C ASP A 331 -20.61 -23.58 27.72
N PHE A 332 -21.52 -23.23 26.81
CA PHE A 332 -22.30 -21.99 26.88
C PHE A 332 -23.44 -22.05 27.91
N GLN A 333 -23.08 -21.95 29.19
CA GLN A 333 -24.00 -22.01 30.34
C GLN A 333 -24.39 -20.61 30.83
N ALA A 334 -25.44 -20.54 31.67
CA ALA A 334 -25.91 -19.29 32.25
C ALA A 334 -24.91 -18.66 33.24
N THR A 335 -24.09 -19.50 33.89
CA THR A 335 -22.97 -19.07 34.71
C THR A 335 -21.66 -19.20 33.94
N PRO A 336 -20.72 -18.23 34.08
CA PRO A 336 -19.49 -18.27 33.31
C PRO A 336 -18.62 -19.45 33.71
N SER A 337 -18.23 -20.28 32.73
CA SER A 337 -17.31 -21.39 32.95
C SER A 337 -15.85 -20.91 32.98
N ALA A 338 -14.94 -21.75 33.48
CA ALA A 338 -13.51 -21.42 33.49
C ALA A 338 -12.95 -21.20 32.07
N GLY A 339 -13.46 -21.93 31.07
CA GLY A 339 -13.07 -21.77 29.67
C GLY A 339 -13.49 -20.43 29.08
N GLU A 340 -14.68 -19.94 29.46
CA GLU A 340 -15.16 -18.60 29.07
C GLU A 340 -14.37 -17.48 29.75
N LEU A 341 -14.00 -17.64 31.02
CA LEU A 341 -13.15 -16.68 31.71
C LEU A 341 -11.77 -16.59 31.03
N LEU A 342 -11.20 -17.72 30.63
CA LEU A 342 -9.96 -17.76 29.85
C LEU A 342 -10.12 -17.04 28.51
N LEU A 343 -11.24 -17.25 27.80
CA LEU A 343 -11.54 -16.54 26.55
C LEU A 343 -11.60 -15.03 26.75
N TYR A 344 -12.16 -14.55 27.87
CA TYR A 344 -12.21 -13.12 28.20
C TYR A 344 -10.83 -12.52 28.45
N ILE A 345 -9.99 -13.23 29.21
CA ILE A 345 -8.60 -12.83 29.44
C ILE A 345 -7.86 -12.75 28.10
N TRP A 346 -8.09 -13.73 27.21
CA TRP A 346 -7.48 -13.76 25.88
C TRP A 346 -7.91 -12.58 25.02
N LEU A 347 -9.20 -12.25 25.02
CA LEU A 347 -9.69 -11.09 24.27
C LEU A 347 -9.11 -9.79 24.82
N ILE A 348 -9.10 -9.60 26.14
CA ILE A 348 -8.48 -8.42 26.76
C ILE A 348 -7.01 -8.29 26.32
N SER A 349 -6.29 -9.41 26.27
CA SER A 349 -4.93 -9.47 25.71
C SER A 349 -4.86 -8.96 24.27
N LEU A 350 -5.76 -9.39 23.38
CA LEU A 350 -5.83 -8.93 21.99
C LEU A 350 -6.16 -7.43 21.90
N VAL A 351 -7.14 -6.96 22.67
CA VAL A 351 -7.51 -5.54 22.72
C VAL A 351 -6.34 -4.67 23.17
N CYS A 352 -5.59 -5.09 24.19
CA CYS A 352 -4.40 -4.37 24.63
C CYS A 352 -3.34 -4.24 23.52
N GLU A 353 -3.19 -5.27 22.70
CA GLU A 353 -2.25 -5.26 21.57
C GLU A 353 -2.70 -4.30 20.46
N GLU A 354 -3.98 -4.31 20.10
CA GLU A 354 -4.54 -3.38 19.12
C GLU A 354 -4.43 -1.92 19.60
N VAL A 355 -4.71 -1.65 20.90
CA VAL A 355 -4.55 -0.32 21.48
C VAL A 355 -3.09 0.15 21.43
N ARG A 356 -2.12 -0.75 21.64
CA ARG A 356 -0.69 -0.44 21.49
C ARG A 356 -0.35 -0.08 20.04
N GLN A 357 -0.89 -0.84 19.08
CA GLN A 357 -0.66 -0.64 17.65
C GLN A 357 -1.24 0.70 17.16
N VAL A 358 -2.46 1.02 17.57
CA VAL A 358 -3.11 2.31 17.29
C VAL A 358 -2.28 3.47 17.83
N ARG A 359 -1.82 3.41 19.08
CA ARG A 359 -0.99 4.47 19.69
C ARG A 359 0.34 4.73 18.97
N TYR A 360 0.89 3.71 18.30
CA TYR A 360 2.17 3.82 17.62
C TYR A 360 2.04 4.36 16.19
N ILE A 361 0.90 4.13 15.51
CA ILE A 361 0.74 4.36 14.07
C ILE A 361 -0.33 5.44 13.73
N ASN A 362 -1.14 5.86 14.72
CA ASN A 362 -2.14 6.95 14.74
C ASN A 362 -3.05 7.11 13.49
N MET A 363 -2.53 7.58 12.35
CA MET A 363 -3.35 7.93 11.17
C MET A 363 -3.28 6.92 10.02
N MET A 364 -2.19 6.14 9.91
CA MET A 364 -2.05 5.14 8.83
C MET A 364 -2.81 3.85 9.11
N TYR A 365 -3.23 3.64 10.37
CA TYR A 365 -3.88 2.41 10.84
C TYR A 365 -5.31 2.22 10.29
N ILE A 366 -6.08 3.31 10.19
CA ILE A 366 -7.52 3.26 9.85
C ILE A 366 -7.77 2.91 8.37
N ASN A 367 -6.78 3.12 7.49
CA ASN A 367 -6.94 2.89 6.06
C ASN A 367 -6.81 1.43 5.63
N ASP A 368 -6.39 0.52 6.52
CA ASP A 368 -6.30 -0.90 6.20
C ASP A 368 -7.61 -1.63 6.53
N LEU A 369 -8.19 -2.32 5.55
CA LEU A 369 -9.41 -3.11 5.72
C LEU A 369 -9.27 -4.18 6.80
N TRP A 370 -8.08 -4.73 6.97
CA TRP A 370 -7.84 -5.76 7.97
C TRP A 370 -7.93 -5.21 9.40
N ASN A 371 -7.44 -3.99 9.61
CA ASN A 371 -7.55 -3.30 10.90
C ASN A 371 -8.99 -2.89 11.20
N ILE A 372 -9.77 -2.52 10.16
CA ILE A 372 -11.21 -2.25 10.29
C ILE A 372 -11.94 -3.52 10.74
N LEU A 373 -11.60 -4.68 10.17
CA LEU A 373 -12.18 -5.97 10.55
C LEU A 373 -11.85 -6.33 12.01
N ASP A 374 -10.65 -6.05 12.49
CA ASP A 374 -10.28 -6.26 13.90
C ASP A 374 -11.08 -5.36 14.84
N VAL A 375 -11.20 -4.06 14.54
CA VAL A 375 -12.01 -3.13 15.34
C VAL A 375 -13.48 -3.56 15.36
N LEU A 376 -14.01 -4.00 14.22
CA LEU A 376 -15.37 -4.52 14.12
C LEU A 376 -15.56 -5.77 14.98
N SER A 377 -14.65 -6.74 14.93
CA SER A 377 -14.72 -7.97 15.74
C SER A 377 -14.67 -7.67 17.24
N ILE A 378 -13.78 -6.76 17.68
CA ILE A 378 -13.70 -6.36 19.09
C ILE A 378 -15.01 -5.69 19.54
N LEU A 379 -15.59 -4.81 18.72
CA LEU A 379 -16.87 -4.15 19.04
C LEU A 379 -18.02 -5.16 19.12
N LEU A 380 -18.13 -6.07 18.14
CA LEU A 380 -19.15 -7.12 18.13
C LEU A 380 -19.03 -8.04 19.36
N PHE A 381 -17.80 -8.42 19.73
CA PHE A 381 -17.56 -9.23 20.93
C PHE A 381 -18.00 -8.50 22.21
N ILE A 382 -17.65 -7.22 22.39
CA ILE A 382 -18.04 -6.44 23.58
C ILE A 382 -19.57 -6.35 23.69
N ILE A 383 -20.26 -6.10 22.57
CA ILE A 383 -21.73 -6.06 22.52
C ILE A 383 -22.31 -7.45 22.84
N GLY A 384 -21.75 -8.51 22.26
CA GLY A 384 -22.14 -9.90 22.54
C GLY A 384 -21.99 -10.26 24.01
N LEU A 385 -20.90 -9.83 24.64
CA LEU A 385 -20.64 -10.03 26.07
C LEU A 385 -21.61 -9.22 26.95
N ALA A 386 -21.91 -7.98 26.59
CA ALA A 386 -22.90 -7.16 27.30
C ALA A 386 -24.30 -7.79 27.25
N PHE A 387 -24.69 -8.34 26.09
CA PHE A 387 -25.97 -9.03 25.93
C PHE A 387 -26.00 -10.36 26.67
N ARG A 388 -24.86 -11.06 26.76
CA ARG A 388 -24.72 -12.27 27.57
C ARG A 388 -24.95 -12.00 29.06
N LEU A 389 -24.41 -10.91 29.60
CA LEU A 389 -24.60 -10.50 31.00
C LEU A 389 -26.05 -10.12 31.31
N THR A 390 -26.88 -9.90 30.29
CA THR A 390 -28.30 -9.56 30.43
C THR A 390 -29.17 -10.79 30.27
N SER A 391 -29.86 -11.21 31.34
CA SER A 391 -30.68 -12.44 31.35
C SER A 391 -31.74 -12.51 30.24
N LYS A 392 -32.36 -11.39 29.90
CA LYS A 392 -33.38 -11.31 28.83
C LYS A 392 -32.80 -11.47 27.41
N LEU A 393 -31.54 -11.10 27.21
CA LEU A 393 -30.88 -11.06 25.90
C LEU A 393 -29.88 -12.21 25.70
N PHE A 394 -29.91 -13.23 26.55
CA PHE A 394 -28.94 -14.33 26.54
C PHE A 394 -28.83 -15.04 25.17
N TYR A 395 -29.96 -15.34 24.53
CA TYR A 395 -29.98 -15.96 23.20
C TYR A 395 -29.43 -15.01 22.13
N ALA A 396 -29.81 -13.73 22.17
CA ALA A 396 -29.30 -12.72 21.24
C ALA A 396 -27.78 -12.53 21.39
N GLY A 397 -27.27 -12.56 22.64
CA GLY A 397 -25.84 -12.55 22.93
C GLY A 397 -25.11 -13.76 22.33
N LYS A 398 -25.69 -14.97 22.43
CA LYS A 398 -25.14 -16.17 21.77
C LYS A 398 -25.08 -16.01 20.25
N VAL A 399 -26.15 -15.51 19.62
CA VAL A 399 -26.20 -15.29 18.16
C VAL A 399 -25.12 -14.29 17.74
N LEU A 400 -24.96 -13.18 18.47
CA LEU A 400 -23.92 -12.19 18.18
C LEU A 400 -22.51 -12.78 18.31
N LEU A 401 -22.24 -13.57 19.35
CA LEU A 401 -20.93 -14.22 19.52
C LEU A 401 -20.66 -15.28 18.43
N CYS A 402 -21.69 -15.95 17.91
CA CYS A 402 -21.55 -16.86 16.76
C CYS A 402 -21.20 -16.11 15.47
N ILE A 403 -21.84 -14.96 15.21
CA ILE A 403 -21.50 -14.11 14.05
C ILE A 403 -20.07 -13.57 14.22
N ASP A 404 -19.74 -13.13 15.42
CA ASP A 404 -18.42 -12.62 15.75
C ASP A 404 -17.32 -13.68 15.57
N PHE A 405 -17.56 -14.95 15.93
CA PHE A 405 -16.66 -16.07 15.63
C PHE A 405 -16.35 -16.19 14.12
N VAL A 406 -17.34 -15.97 13.25
CA VAL A 406 -17.11 -15.95 11.79
C VAL A 406 -16.16 -14.81 11.40
N VAL A 407 -16.33 -13.62 11.98
CA VAL A 407 -15.44 -12.47 11.73
C VAL A 407 -14.00 -12.78 12.18
N PHE A 408 -13.82 -13.37 13.37
CA PHE A 408 -12.52 -13.85 13.83
C PHE A 408 -11.95 -14.95 12.91
N CYS A 409 -12.77 -15.84 12.36
CA CYS A 409 -12.29 -16.80 11.36
C CYS A 409 -11.81 -16.12 10.06
N LEU A 410 -12.52 -15.09 9.58
CA LEU A 410 -12.11 -14.34 8.37
C LEU A 410 -10.75 -13.65 8.58
N ARG A 411 -10.40 -13.25 9.81
CA ARG A 411 -9.09 -12.68 10.14
C ARG A 411 -7.93 -13.65 9.91
N LEU A 412 -8.15 -14.99 9.89
CA LEU A 412 -7.12 -15.96 9.48
C LEU A 412 -6.58 -15.68 8.08
N MET A 413 -7.44 -15.19 7.16
CA MET A 413 -7.00 -14.86 5.80
C MET A 413 -5.95 -13.75 5.81
N ALA A 414 -6.07 -12.77 6.72
CA ALA A 414 -5.06 -11.73 6.87
C ALA A 414 -3.71 -12.32 7.31
N ILE A 415 -3.72 -13.23 8.29
CA ILE A 415 -2.51 -13.90 8.77
C ILE A 415 -1.86 -14.71 7.64
N PHE A 416 -2.66 -15.43 6.84
CA PHE A 416 -2.14 -16.21 5.71
C PHE A 416 -1.64 -15.37 4.53
N THR A 417 -1.91 -14.07 4.51
CA THR A 417 -1.39 -13.16 3.47
C THR A 417 0.14 -13.09 3.47
N ILE A 418 0.80 -13.39 4.60
CA ILE A 418 2.27 -13.51 4.67
C ILE A 418 2.84 -14.67 3.85
N SER A 419 2.07 -15.74 3.63
CA SER A 419 2.59 -16.93 2.98
C SER A 419 2.99 -16.61 1.54
N ARG A 420 4.17 -17.07 1.12
CA ARG A 420 4.62 -16.93 -0.27
C ARG A 420 3.68 -17.62 -1.27
N THR A 421 2.95 -18.65 -0.83
CA THR A 421 2.06 -19.45 -1.71
C THR A 421 0.61 -18.99 -1.69
N LEU A 422 0.11 -18.50 -0.55
CA LEU A 422 -1.28 -18.07 -0.37
C LEU A 422 -1.46 -16.56 -0.46
N GLY A 423 -0.45 -15.77 -0.07
CA GLY A 423 -0.49 -14.31 -0.06
C GLY A 423 -0.88 -13.70 -1.39
N PRO A 424 -0.14 -14.02 -2.48
CA PRO A 424 -0.50 -13.56 -3.81
C PRO A 424 -1.94 -13.90 -4.20
N LYS A 425 -2.40 -15.13 -3.90
CA LYS A 425 -3.76 -15.58 -4.21
C LYS A 425 -4.82 -14.77 -3.47
N ILE A 426 -4.60 -14.45 -2.20
CA ILE A 426 -5.52 -13.64 -1.38
C ILE A 426 -5.60 -12.20 -1.91
N ILE A 427 -4.48 -11.62 -2.33
CA ILE A 427 -4.44 -10.28 -2.95
C ILE A 427 -5.26 -10.26 -4.24
N ILE A 428 -5.15 -11.31 -5.07
CA ILE A 428 -5.92 -11.44 -6.31
C ILE A 428 -7.43 -11.52 -6.01
N VAL A 429 -7.84 -12.39 -5.07
CA VAL A 429 -9.26 -12.50 -4.66
C VAL A 429 -9.80 -11.15 -4.19
N ARG A 430 -9.06 -10.41 -3.36
CA ARG A 430 -9.47 -9.08 -2.89
C ARG A 430 -9.75 -8.12 -4.04
N ARG A 431 -8.96 -8.17 -5.11
CA ARG A 431 -9.11 -7.28 -6.28
C ARG A 431 -10.29 -7.70 -7.14
N MET A 432 -10.46 -9.00 -7.36
CA MET A 432 -11.59 -9.58 -8.13
C MET A 432 -12.96 -9.32 -7.48
N MET A 433 -13.01 -9.14 -6.15
CA MET A 433 -14.26 -8.80 -5.45
C MET A 433 -14.87 -7.47 -5.91
N MET A 434 -14.07 -6.51 -6.39
CA MET A 434 -14.60 -5.26 -6.94
C MET A 434 -15.33 -5.49 -8.26
N ASP A 435 -14.79 -6.37 -9.12
CA ASP A 435 -15.43 -6.76 -10.37
C ASP A 435 -16.73 -7.55 -10.10
N MET A 436 -16.71 -8.41 -9.06
CA MET A 436 -17.87 -9.18 -8.62
C MET A 436 -19.04 -8.28 -8.20
N PHE A 437 -18.77 -7.11 -7.61
CA PHE A 437 -19.84 -6.20 -7.17
C PHE A 437 -20.66 -5.67 -8.36
N PHE A 438 -19.99 -5.22 -9.43
CA PHE A 438 -20.67 -4.77 -10.65
C PHE A 438 -21.50 -5.90 -11.28
N PHE A 439 -20.95 -7.12 -11.28
CA PHE A 439 -21.65 -8.28 -11.81
C PHE A 439 -22.87 -8.69 -10.97
N MET A 440 -22.73 -8.73 -9.64
CA MET A 440 -23.84 -9.04 -8.73
C MET A 440 -24.99 -8.04 -8.87
N PHE A 441 -24.68 -6.77 -9.12
CA PHE A 441 -25.67 -5.76 -9.46
C PHE A 441 -26.43 -6.12 -10.75
N LEU A 442 -25.72 -6.43 -11.84
CA LEU A 442 -26.36 -6.84 -13.10
C LEU A 442 -27.20 -8.12 -12.95
N LEU A 443 -26.70 -9.12 -12.22
CA LEU A 443 -27.42 -10.37 -11.95
C LEU A 443 -28.71 -10.11 -11.15
N SER A 444 -28.64 -9.25 -10.12
CA SER A 444 -29.79 -8.94 -9.26
C SER A 444 -30.97 -8.32 -10.04
N ILE A 445 -30.70 -7.49 -11.05
CA ILE A 445 -31.74 -6.90 -11.92
C ILE A 445 -32.52 -8.02 -12.63
N TRP A 446 -31.80 -8.98 -13.21
CA TRP A 446 -32.42 -10.10 -13.92
C TRP A 446 -33.18 -11.06 -13.00
N VAL A 447 -32.60 -11.37 -11.84
CA VAL A 447 -33.23 -12.23 -10.81
C VAL A 447 -34.56 -11.64 -10.35
N VAL A 448 -34.58 -10.34 -10.00
CA VAL A 448 -35.79 -9.65 -9.53
C VAL A 448 -36.82 -9.53 -10.65
N ALA A 449 -36.40 -9.20 -11.89
CA ALA A 449 -37.31 -9.09 -13.03
C ALA A 449 -38.04 -10.41 -13.32
N TYR A 450 -37.30 -11.53 -13.39
CA TYR A 450 -37.89 -12.85 -13.57
C TYR A 450 -38.79 -13.25 -12.40
N GLY A 451 -38.34 -13.04 -11.16
CA GLY A 451 -39.08 -13.40 -9.96
C GLY A 451 -40.41 -12.67 -9.81
N VAL A 452 -40.41 -11.36 -10.01
CA VAL A 452 -41.64 -10.55 -9.98
C VAL A 452 -42.60 -10.97 -11.09
N ALA A 453 -42.09 -11.21 -12.31
CA ALA A 453 -42.91 -11.69 -13.42
C ALA A 453 -43.51 -13.09 -13.13
N LYS A 454 -42.69 -14.05 -12.70
CA LYS A 454 -43.14 -15.41 -12.33
C LYS A 454 -44.22 -15.36 -11.24
N GLN A 455 -43.98 -14.60 -10.18
CA GLN A 455 -44.89 -14.52 -9.05
C GLN A 455 -46.20 -13.82 -9.41
N GLY A 456 -46.14 -12.74 -10.21
CA GLY A 456 -47.33 -12.02 -10.67
C GLY A 456 -48.20 -12.82 -11.64
N ILE A 457 -47.60 -13.71 -12.45
CA ILE A 457 -48.33 -14.57 -13.39
C ILE A 457 -48.99 -15.76 -12.66
N LEU A 458 -48.23 -16.45 -11.80
CA LEU A 458 -48.68 -17.72 -11.23
C LEU A 458 -49.55 -17.57 -9.99
N ILE A 459 -49.32 -16.55 -9.15
CA ILE A 459 -49.93 -16.44 -7.81
C ILE A 459 -50.89 -15.25 -7.77
N HIS A 460 -52.11 -15.48 -7.29
CA HIS A 460 -53.06 -14.40 -7.02
C HIS A 460 -52.64 -13.58 -5.79
N ASN A 461 -52.90 -12.27 -5.79
CA ASN A 461 -52.48 -11.30 -4.76
C ASN A 461 -52.31 -11.89 -3.35
N ASP A 462 -51.07 -11.90 -2.83
CA ASP A 462 -50.72 -12.34 -1.47
C ASP A 462 -50.37 -11.10 -0.63
N ASN A 463 -50.94 -10.99 0.56
CA ASN A 463 -50.70 -9.85 1.46
C ASN A 463 -49.49 -10.09 2.40
N ARG A 464 -48.92 -11.30 2.40
CA ARG A 464 -47.79 -11.68 3.26
C ARG A 464 -46.47 -11.29 2.62
N LEU A 465 -45.87 -10.20 3.09
CA LEU A 465 -44.60 -9.67 2.57
C LEU A 465 -43.47 -10.72 2.57
N ASP A 466 -43.36 -11.55 3.60
CA ASP A 466 -42.32 -12.58 3.71
C ASP A 466 -42.38 -13.58 2.55
N TRP A 467 -43.59 -14.02 2.17
CA TRP A 467 -43.81 -14.95 1.06
C TRP A 467 -43.63 -14.28 -0.31
N ILE A 468 -43.94 -12.99 -0.42
CA ILE A 468 -43.66 -12.20 -1.62
C ILE A 468 -42.15 -12.10 -1.85
N VAL A 469 -41.39 -11.70 -0.83
CA VAL A 469 -39.93 -11.56 -0.94
C VAL A 469 -39.28 -12.92 -1.22
N ARG A 470 -39.75 -13.99 -0.57
CA ARG A 470 -39.25 -15.35 -0.79
C ARG A 470 -39.46 -15.83 -2.23
N GLY A 471 -40.66 -15.65 -2.78
CA GLY A 471 -40.97 -16.07 -4.14
C GLY A 471 -40.35 -15.18 -5.23
N ALA A 472 -40.21 -13.87 -4.98
CA ALA A 472 -39.77 -12.91 -5.98
C ALA A 472 -38.24 -12.75 -6.04
N VAL A 473 -37.52 -13.04 -4.96
CA VAL A 473 -36.05 -12.88 -4.91
C VAL A 473 -35.35 -14.21 -4.60
N TYR A 474 -35.75 -14.88 -3.51
CA TYR A 474 -35.01 -16.02 -3.00
C TYR A 474 -35.15 -17.28 -3.87
N GLU A 475 -36.37 -17.62 -4.31
CA GLU A 475 -36.61 -18.74 -5.23
C GLU A 475 -35.87 -18.58 -6.57
N PRO A 476 -36.03 -17.47 -7.33
CA PRO A 476 -35.26 -17.18 -8.55
C PRO A 476 -33.74 -17.27 -8.39
N TYR A 477 -33.22 -16.82 -7.24
CA TYR A 477 -31.80 -16.92 -6.92
C TYR A 477 -31.35 -18.39 -6.77
N LEU A 478 -32.13 -19.23 -6.09
CA LEU A 478 -31.83 -20.66 -5.95
C LEU A 478 -31.88 -21.43 -7.27
N ILE A 479 -32.75 -21.00 -8.20
CA ILE A 479 -32.87 -21.60 -9.54
C ILE A 479 -31.56 -21.48 -10.34
N ILE A 480 -30.82 -20.37 -10.19
CA ILE A 480 -29.50 -20.18 -10.83
C ILE A 480 -28.53 -21.30 -10.44
N PHE A 481 -28.55 -21.70 -9.18
CA PHE A 481 -27.69 -22.75 -8.63
C PHE A 481 -28.24 -24.18 -8.82
N GLY A 482 -29.34 -24.34 -9.57
CA GLY A 482 -29.86 -25.65 -9.98
C GLY A 482 -30.95 -26.23 -9.07
N ASN A 483 -31.53 -25.44 -8.16
CA ASN A 483 -32.71 -25.87 -7.40
C ASN A 483 -33.98 -25.49 -8.16
N PHE A 484 -34.54 -26.43 -8.94
CA PHE A 484 -35.74 -26.21 -9.73
C PHE A 484 -37.00 -26.43 -8.91
N PRO A 485 -37.99 -25.53 -8.96
CA PRO A 485 -39.19 -25.65 -8.16
C PRO A 485 -40.15 -26.67 -8.79
N THR A 486 -40.74 -27.52 -7.96
CA THR A 486 -41.63 -28.63 -8.37
C THR A 486 -43.03 -28.18 -8.78
N ASN A 487 -43.36 -26.90 -8.62
CA ASN A 487 -44.64 -26.32 -8.98
C ASN A 487 -44.78 -25.95 -10.48
N ILE A 488 -43.71 -26.13 -11.27
CA ILE A 488 -43.71 -25.87 -12.72
C ILE A 488 -44.20 -27.09 -13.51
N ASP A 489 -43.96 -28.30 -12.99
CA ASP A 489 -44.31 -29.56 -13.65
C ASP A 489 -45.68 -30.08 -13.15
N TYR A 490 -46.62 -30.31 -14.07
CA TYR A 490 -47.96 -30.79 -13.72
C TYR A 490 -47.95 -32.17 -13.07
N THR A 491 -46.96 -33.01 -13.37
CA THR A 491 -46.84 -34.37 -12.84
C THR A 491 -46.27 -34.39 -11.43
N ALA A 492 -45.45 -33.40 -11.09
CA ALA A 492 -44.84 -33.25 -9.76
C ALA A 492 -45.64 -32.33 -8.82
N PHE A 493 -46.65 -31.63 -9.34
CA PHE A 493 -47.48 -30.73 -8.54
C PHE A 493 -48.44 -31.52 -7.63
N ASN A 494 -48.29 -31.30 -6.32
CA ASN A 494 -49.21 -31.82 -5.31
C ASN A 494 -49.96 -30.66 -4.64
N ILE A 495 -51.29 -30.70 -4.66
CA ILE A 495 -52.16 -29.68 -4.06
C ILE A 495 -51.94 -29.54 -2.53
N ASP A 496 -51.54 -30.62 -1.85
CA ASP A 496 -51.29 -30.63 -0.40
C ASP A 496 -50.05 -29.80 -0.01
N SER A 497 -49.19 -29.47 -0.98
CA SER A 497 -47.99 -28.65 -0.76
C SER A 497 -48.27 -27.15 -0.66
N CYS A 498 -49.49 -26.71 -0.98
CA CYS A 498 -49.86 -25.30 -1.03
C CYS A 498 -51.19 -25.00 -0.31
N SER A 499 -51.45 -23.74 0.00
CA SER A 499 -52.67 -23.27 0.65
C SER A 499 -53.45 -22.33 -0.27
N MET A 500 -54.72 -22.65 -0.55
CA MET A 500 -55.57 -21.90 -1.49
C MET A 500 -55.71 -20.41 -1.12
N ASN A 501 -56.03 -20.11 0.15
CA ASN A 501 -56.22 -18.74 0.64
C ASN A 501 -55.03 -18.20 1.44
N GLY A 502 -53.89 -18.90 1.43
CA GLY A 502 -52.76 -18.58 2.32
C GLY A 502 -53.09 -18.65 3.82
N THR A 503 -54.12 -19.43 4.20
CA THR A 503 -54.57 -19.64 5.59
C THR A 503 -53.56 -20.41 6.43
N ASP A 504 -52.76 -21.28 5.79
CA ASP A 504 -51.65 -21.96 6.45
C ASP A 504 -50.38 -21.08 6.39
N PRO A 505 -49.81 -20.67 7.54
CA PRO A 505 -48.59 -19.86 7.56
C PRO A 505 -47.33 -20.61 7.09
N LEU A 506 -47.34 -21.95 7.12
CA LEU A 506 -46.17 -22.76 6.72
C LEU A 506 -46.13 -23.09 5.22
N LYS A 507 -47.23 -22.91 4.50
CA LYS A 507 -47.33 -23.29 3.08
C LYS A 507 -47.38 -22.07 2.16
N PRO A 508 -46.76 -22.16 0.96
CA PRO A 508 -46.92 -21.15 -0.07
C PRO A 508 -48.37 -21.11 -0.55
N LYS A 509 -48.78 -19.96 -1.12
CA LYS A 509 -50.08 -19.86 -1.76
C LYS A 509 -50.09 -20.68 -3.05
N CYS A 510 -51.19 -21.40 -3.30
CA CYS A 510 -51.32 -22.17 -4.53
C CYS A 510 -51.28 -21.25 -5.76
N PRO A 511 -50.74 -21.73 -6.90
CA PRO A 511 -50.90 -21.02 -8.16
C PRO A 511 -52.39 -20.92 -8.52
N VAL A 512 -52.76 -20.02 -9.42
CA VAL A 512 -54.13 -19.97 -9.95
C VAL A 512 -54.44 -21.30 -10.62
N LEU A 513 -55.50 -21.98 -10.19
CA LEU A 513 -55.90 -23.31 -10.68
C LEU A 513 -57.13 -23.21 -11.60
N ASN A 514 -57.20 -24.08 -12.60
CA ASN A 514 -58.39 -24.31 -13.43
C ASN A 514 -59.39 -25.24 -12.72
N GLU A 515 -60.57 -25.43 -13.32
CA GLU A 515 -61.62 -26.35 -12.82
C GLU A 515 -61.11 -27.78 -12.57
N ASN A 516 -60.09 -28.21 -13.32
CA ASN A 516 -59.47 -29.53 -13.21
C ASN A 516 -58.39 -29.63 -12.11
N GLN A 517 -58.29 -28.65 -11.20
CA GLN A 517 -57.29 -28.60 -10.12
C GLN A 517 -55.83 -28.60 -10.60
N THR A 518 -55.58 -28.24 -11.86
CA THR A 518 -54.24 -28.01 -12.44
C THR A 518 -53.96 -26.51 -12.54
N PRO A 519 -52.69 -26.05 -12.51
CA PRO A 519 -52.36 -24.65 -12.75
C PRO A 519 -52.97 -24.12 -14.05
N ALA A 520 -53.59 -22.94 -13.98
CA ALA A 520 -54.29 -22.29 -15.09
C ALA A 520 -53.33 -21.81 -16.18
N PHE A 521 -52.10 -21.47 -15.80
CA PHE A 521 -51.07 -21.03 -16.73
C PHE A 521 -50.41 -22.24 -17.41
N PRO A 522 -50.17 -22.20 -18.73
CA PRO A 522 -49.57 -23.33 -19.45
C PRO A 522 -48.12 -23.62 -19.00
N GLU A 523 -47.82 -24.90 -18.73
CA GLU A 523 -46.50 -25.38 -18.32
C GLU A 523 -45.44 -25.05 -19.37
N TRP A 524 -45.72 -25.32 -20.65
CA TRP A 524 -44.77 -25.06 -21.74
C TRP A 524 -44.30 -23.60 -21.76
N LEU A 525 -45.19 -22.65 -21.41
CA LEU A 525 -44.84 -21.23 -21.38
C LEU A 525 -43.97 -20.91 -20.15
N THR A 526 -44.26 -21.52 -18.99
CA THR A 526 -43.43 -21.41 -17.78
C THR A 526 -42.03 -21.98 -18.02
N ILE A 527 -41.95 -23.14 -18.69
CA ILE A 527 -40.69 -23.77 -19.09
C ILE A 527 -39.93 -22.86 -20.05
N ILE A 528 -40.58 -22.26 -21.06
CA ILE A 528 -39.91 -21.30 -21.95
C ILE A 528 -39.37 -20.10 -21.17
N MET A 529 -40.16 -19.50 -20.28
CA MET A 529 -39.70 -18.39 -19.44
C MET A 529 -38.49 -18.78 -18.58
N LEU A 530 -38.50 -19.99 -18.01
CA LEU A 530 -37.40 -20.54 -17.24
C LEU A 530 -36.16 -20.79 -18.12
N CYS A 531 -36.31 -21.36 -19.31
CA CYS A 531 -35.23 -21.60 -20.26
C CYS A 531 -34.57 -20.29 -20.70
N VAL A 532 -35.36 -19.27 -21.02
CA VAL A 532 -34.85 -17.94 -21.37
C VAL A 532 -34.10 -17.33 -20.19
N TYR A 533 -34.66 -17.40 -18.98
CA TYR A 533 -33.99 -16.92 -17.77
C TYR A 533 -32.63 -17.61 -17.55
N LEU A 534 -32.56 -18.94 -17.64
CA LEU A 534 -31.33 -19.70 -17.45
C LEU A 534 -30.31 -19.46 -18.56
N LEU A 535 -30.76 -19.26 -19.81
CA LEU A 535 -29.89 -18.87 -20.92
C LEU A 535 -29.15 -17.57 -20.60
N PHE A 536 -29.89 -16.54 -20.15
CA PHE A 536 -29.28 -15.25 -19.81
C PHE A 536 -28.46 -15.33 -18.51
N ALA A 537 -28.99 -15.90 -17.44
CA ALA A 537 -28.30 -15.95 -16.16
C ALA A 537 -27.08 -16.89 -16.18
N ASN A 538 -27.25 -18.14 -16.61
CA ASN A 538 -26.21 -19.16 -16.47
C ASN A 538 -25.29 -19.23 -17.69
N ILE A 539 -25.83 -19.13 -18.90
CA ILE A 539 -25.01 -19.28 -20.11
C ILE A 539 -24.33 -17.96 -20.48
N LEU A 540 -25.00 -16.82 -20.33
CA LEU A 540 -24.41 -15.52 -20.68
C LEU A 540 -23.68 -14.89 -19.49
N LEU A 541 -24.38 -14.63 -18.38
CA LEU A 541 -23.83 -13.84 -17.29
C LEU A 541 -22.74 -14.61 -16.52
N LEU A 542 -22.98 -15.84 -16.04
CA LEU A 542 -21.94 -16.58 -15.29
C LEU A 542 -20.68 -16.84 -16.12
N ASN A 543 -20.81 -17.16 -17.41
CA ASN A 543 -19.64 -17.36 -18.28
C ASN A 543 -18.86 -16.07 -18.53
N LEU A 544 -19.55 -14.92 -18.63
CA LEU A 544 -18.89 -13.62 -18.69
C LEU A 544 -18.15 -13.30 -17.39
N LEU A 545 -18.73 -13.61 -16.22
CA LEU A 545 -18.05 -13.45 -14.93
C LEU A 545 -16.77 -14.27 -14.86
N ILE A 546 -16.82 -15.54 -15.29
CA ILE A 546 -15.64 -16.42 -15.35
C ILE A 546 -14.59 -15.83 -16.29
N ALA A 547 -14.99 -15.28 -17.43
CA ALA A 547 -14.07 -14.65 -18.38
C ALA A 547 -13.39 -13.40 -17.79
N ILE A 548 -14.15 -12.52 -17.14
CA ILE A 548 -13.61 -11.33 -16.45
C ILE A 548 -12.65 -11.76 -15.34
N PHE A 549 -13.04 -12.72 -14.51
CA PHE A 549 -12.18 -13.26 -13.47
C PHE A 549 -10.88 -13.87 -14.01
N ASN A 550 -10.92 -14.55 -15.16
CA ASN A 550 -9.72 -15.07 -15.78
C ASN A 550 -8.83 -13.95 -16.33
N PHE A 551 -9.42 -12.93 -16.96
CA PHE A 551 -8.69 -11.76 -17.45
C PHE A 551 -8.01 -10.99 -16.30
N THR A 552 -8.75 -10.67 -15.24
CA THR A 552 -8.20 -9.96 -14.09
C THR A 552 -7.22 -10.82 -13.29
N PHE A 553 -7.41 -12.14 -13.22
CA PHE A 553 -6.41 -13.05 -12.67
C PHE A 553 -5.07 -12.94 -13.42
N GLN A 554 -5.07 -12.96 -14.76
CA GLN A 554 -3.85 -12.86 -15.57
C GLN A 554 -3.15 -11.50 -15.39
N GLU A 555 -3.89 -10.40 -15.49
CA GLU A 555 -3.33 -9.05 -15.35
C GLU A 555 -2.74 -8.80 -13.94
N VAL A 556 -3.43 -9.29 -12.91
CA VAL A 556 -3.05 -9.06 -11.52
C VAL A 556 -1.89 -9.97 -11.12
N GLN A 557 -1.82 -11.21 -11.62
CA GLN A 557 -0.78 -12.19 -11.28
C GLN A 557 0.64 -11.64 -11.51
N ASP A 558 0.88 -10.96 -12.63
CA ASP A 558 2.21 -10.43 -13.00
C ASP A 558 2.72 -9.35 -12.04
N ASN A 559 1.81 -8.56 -11.47
CA ASN A 559 2.14 -7.50 -10.52
C ASN A 559 2.07 -7.95 -9.06
N THR A 560 1.44 -9.09 -8.77
CA THR A 560 1.15 -9.52 -7.42
C THR A 560 2.40 -9.92 -6.65
N ASP A 561 3.38 -10.57 -7.28
CA ASP A 561 4.64 -10.94 -6.60
C ASP A 561 5.38 -9.68 -6.08
N ARG A 562 5.38 -8.59 -6.86
CA ARG A 562 5.98 -7.31 -6.46
C ARG A 562 5.22 -6.68 -5.29
N ILE A 563 3.89 -6.68 -5.35
CA ILE A 563 3.03 -6.15 -4.28
C ILE A 563 3.20 -6.97 -2.99
N TRP A 564 3.23 -8.29 -3.09
CA TRP A 564 3.41 -9.19 -1.96
C TRP A 564 4.80 -8.98 -1.31
N LYS A 565 5.87 -8.86 -2.11
CA LYS A 565 7.23 -8.55 -1.64
C LYS A 565 7.31 -7.21 -0.90
N PHE A 566 6.51 -6.22 -1.31
CA PHE A 566 6.39 -4.93 -0.62
C PHE A 566 5.63 -5.08 0.71
N GLN A 567 4.45 -5.71 0.70
CA GLN A 567 3.63 -5.93 1.92
C GLN A 567 4.37 -6.75 2.99
N ARG A 568 5.22 -7.68 2.58
CA ARG A 568 6.07 -8.46 3.48
C ARG A 568 6.90 -7.57 4.41
N TYR A 569 7.38 -6.41 3.95
CA TYR A 569 8.13 -5.48 4.78
C TYR A 569 7.30 -4.95 5.97
N GLU A 570 6.07 -4.50 5.70
CA GLU A 570 5.21 -3.88 6.72
C GLU A 570 4.96 -4.86 7.86
N LEU A 571 4.77 -6.12 7.50
CA LEU A 571 4.59 -7.21 8.44
C LEU A 571 5.86 -7.52 9.24
N ILE A 572 7.03 -7.54 8.59
CA ILE A 572 8.31 -7.74 9.30
C ILE A 572 8.52 -6.63 10.34
N LYS A 573 8.26 -5.38 9.95
CA LYS A 573 8.34 -4.21 10.85
C LYS A 573 7.39 -4.37 12.04
N GLU A 574 6.18 -4.85 11.80
CA GLU A 574 5.19 -5.12 12.84
C GLU A 574 5.70 -6.16 13.84
N TYR A 575 6.06 -7.37 13.41
CA TYR A 575 6.51 -8.46 14.30
C TYR A 575 7.87 -8.19 14.94
N HIS A 576 8.72 -7.37 14.33
CA HIS A 576 9.96 -6.93 14.96
C HIS A 576 9.67 -6.07 16.20
N SER A 577 8.65 -5.20 16.13
CA SER A 577 8.24 -4.32 17.23
C SER A 577 7.38 -5.01 18.31
N ARG A 578 6.78 -6.17 17.99
CA ARG A 578 5.93 -6.92 18.92
C ARG A 578 6.75 -7.56 20.06
N PRO A 579 6.21 -7.62 21.29
CA PRO A 579 6.81 -8.43 22.36
C PRO A 579 6.94 -9.91 21.98
N ALA A 580 7.82 -10.64 22.68
CA ALA A 580 8.09 -12.04 22.38
C ALA A 580 6.98 -13.02 22.82
N ALA A 581 6.20 -12.65 23.84
CA ALA A 581 5.17 -13.52 24.40
C ALA A 581 3.91 -13.53 23.49
N PRO A 582 3.41 -14.72 23.10
CA PRO A 582 2.15 -14.80 22.37
C PRO A 582 0.95 -14.50 23.29
N PRO A 583 -0.20 -14.07 22.73
CA PRO A 583 -1.47 -14.07 23.47
C PRO A 583 -1.77 -15.47 24.05
N PRO A 584 -2.30 -15.61 25.27
CA PRO A 584 -2.77 -14.58 26.20
C PRO A 584 -1.67 -14.00 27.12
N PHE A 585 -0.46 -14.56 27.12
CA PHE A 585 0.62 -14.19 28.04
C PHE A 585 1.24 -12.82 27.77
N ILE A 586 0.90 -12.19 26.64
CA ILE A 586 1.35 -10.84 26.27
C ILE A 586 0.97 -9.78 27.33
N ILE A 587 -0.10 -10.01 28.11
CA ILE A 587 -0.52 -9.11 29.20
C ILE A 587 0.63 -8.87 30.18
N PHE A 588 1.39 -9.92 30.54
CA PHE A 588 2.54 -9.78 31.44
C PHE A 588 3.65 -8.92 30.83
N SER A 589 3.87 -9.03 29.52
CA SER A 589 4.84 -8.18 28.83
C SER A 589 4.39 -6.72 28.78
N HIS A 590 3.09 -6.46 28.58
CA HIS A 590 2.56 -5.10 28.60
C HIS A 590 2.62 -4.48 30.00
N LEU A 591 2.31 -5.26 31.03
CA LEU A 591 2.48 -4.86 32.43
C LEU A 591 3.95 -4.52 32.72
N TYR A 592 4.89 -5.36 32.31
CA TYR A 592 6.32 -5.09 32.47
C TYR A 592 6.75 -3.80 31.74
N LEU A 593 6.35 -3.62 30.48
CA LEU A 593 6.67 -2.41 29.70
C LEU A 593 6.03 -1.14 30.30
N PHE A 594 4.81 -1.25 30.82
CA PHE A 594 4.12 -0.17 31.48
C PHE A 594 4.82 0.23 32.79
N ILE A 595 5.17 -0.74 33.63
CA ILE A 595 5.92 -0.53 34.87
C ILE A 595 7.30 0.05 34.56
N SER A 596 8.03 -0.52 33.61
CA SER A 596 9.35 -0.03 33.20
C SER A 596 9.29 1.43 32.72
N LYS A 597 8.28 1.81 31.92
CA LYS A 597 8.08 3.21 31.50
C LYS A 597 7.71 4.14 32.65
N LEU A 598 7.01 3.66 33.68
CA LEU A 598 6.68 4.44 34.87
C LEU A 598 7.91 4.64 35.75
N VAL A 599 8.71 3.60 35.95
CA VAL A 599 9.92 3.62 36.79
C VAL A 599 11.06 4.41 36.14
N LEU A 600 11.23 4.34 34.81
CA LEU A 600 12.27 5.09 34.07
C LEU A 600 11.86 6.53 33.72
N ARG A 601 10.63 6.96 34.03
CA ARG A 601 10.19 8.37 33.89
C ARG A 601 10.34 9.19 35.17
N VAL A 602 10.68 8.54 36.28
CA VAL A 602 11.20 9.16 37.51
C VAL A 602 12.71 9.21 37.36
#